data_AF-A0A915M0P9-F1
#
_entry.id   AF-A0A915M0P9-F1
#
_cell.length_a   1.000
_cell.length_b   1.000
_cell.length_c   1.000
_cell.angle_alpha   90.00
_cell.angle_beta   90.00
_cell.angle_gamma   90.00
#
_symmetry.space_group_name_H-M   'P 1'
#
loop_
_entity.id
_entity.type
_entity.pdbx_description
1 polymer ?
#
loop_
_entity_poly.entity_id
_entity_poly.type
_entity_poly.pdbx_seq_one_letter_code
_entity_poly.pdbx_strand_id
1 'polypeptide(L)'
;MFAKGLNPADITQLYQAYSNPNPPPVVLIRDPFFTEMLIDGLFSAVGAKIHLEHRPKYIFLQNKLELNSTKEKMQQLVDILYSYEDLLLSLEQLLELIKLPVLSAAILHYLRTFLIREDGVLTEPIPLHYVLIDKIAEKHFNLHERVFKLLCALYDHLSGQNEVAEIIMERQRQIVDRFVNLLFFGMAIPVLEKIVGMFKSGYIDVSLVRYFGIEVLELVEQPYSPQFISALLPIVTNREVFDRATFEKHPIAKEFMLLNCAFQVAFNIGSPNSWLIAKNASFNWNEQGLQRKKVRYNGSSKTSKPLGKKFDFGGPVGNLYTDTLTIDSVQIPQFPFGAVTSGIPSQYQDPSGYDALCPIDGEFGLSPATGTSSLNSLTKSLDKPIVSIFTTKVGTGDDNAGSITFGSENVKNCKPKYSYVPLSERSNWVIGVQSININGQPSLNPLGPTKLKITNSGLYMYGPKKQLDILAKQLGFNVPKDSGTFYTKGSCKEMEKMPNIIINVGDNKKQAQIVLKPKQYMEVN
;
A
#
# COMPACT_ATOMS: atom_id res chain seq x y z
N MET A 1 -20.89 1.45 -41.82
CA MET A 1 -21.74 0.96 -40.72
C MET A 1 -21.99 -0.51 -41.02
N PHE A 2 -21.20 -1.41 -40.44
CA PHE A 2 -21.35 -2.86 -40.70
C PHE A 2 -22.60 -3.36 -39.96
N ALA A 3 -23.44 -4.15 -40.63
CA ALA A 3 -24.63 -4.73 -40.03
C ALA A 3 -24.21 -5.59 -38.82
N LYS A 4 -24.66 -5.22 -37.61
CA LYS A 4 -24.46 -6.01 -36.39
C LYS A 4 -25.42 -7.21 -36.45
N GLY A 5 -24.96 -8.33 -37.02
CA GLY A 5 -25.69 -9.60 -36.97
C GLY A 5 -25.27 -10.59 -38.05
N LEU A 6 -25.21 -11.87 -37.71
CA LEU A 6 -24.99 -12.96 -38.68
C LEU A 6 -26.30 -13.27 -39.40
N ASN A 7 -26.33 -13.07 -40.71
CA ASN A 7 -27.46 -13.42 -41.55
C ASN A 7 -27.55 -14.97 -41.73
N PRO A 8 -28.70 -15.60 -41.43
CA PRO A 8 -28.87 -17.05 -41.58
C PRO A 8 -28.65 -17.58 -43.00
N ALA A 9 -28.87 -16.74 -44.03
CA ALA A 9 -28.62 -17.10 -45.42
C ALA A 9 -27.11 -17.26 -45.69
N ASP A 10 -26.30 -16.30 -45.24
CA ASP A 10 -24.84 -16.32 -45.39
C ASP A 10 -24.23 -17.48 -44.60
N ILE A 11 -24.74 -17.76 -43.40
CA ILE A 11 -24.33 -18.92 -42.60
C ILE A 11 -24.68 -20.24 -43.29
N THR A 12 -25.81 -20.31 -43.99
CA THR A 12 -26.19 -21.51 -44.75
C THR A 12 -25.24 -21.73 -45.94
N GLN A 13 -24.84 -20.67 -46.65
CA GLN A 13 -23.86 -20.77 -47.73
C GLN A 13 -22.49 -21.23 -47.21
N LEU A 14 -22.03 -20.65 -46.10
CA LEU A 14 -20.78 -21.06 -45.45
C LEU A 14 -20.84 -22.52 -44.99
N TYR A 15 -21.94 -22.94 -44.35
CA TYR A 15 -22.12 -24.33 -43.94
C TYR A 15 -22.02 -25.29 -45.12
N GLN A 16 -22.65 -24.98 -46.26
CA GLN A 16 -22.57 -25.81 -47.47
C GLN A 16 -21.14 -25.86 -48.03
N ALA A 17 -20.46 -24.72 -48.12
CA ALA A 17 -19.08 -24.65 -48.60
C ALA A 17 -18.12 -25.46 -47.72
N TYR A 18 -18.30 -25.41 -46.40
CA TYR A 18 -17.46 -26.12 -45.45
C TYR A 18 -17.88 -27.58 -45.21
N SER A 19 -19.04 -28.02 -45.68
CA SER A 19 -19.48 -29.43 -45.64
C SER A 19 -19.10 -30.22 -46.89
N ASN A 20 -18.60 -29.54 -47.93
CA ASN A 20 -18.13 -30.17 -49.17
C ASN A 20 -16.88 -31.05 -48.93
N PRO A 21 -16.69 -32.19 -49.63
CA PRO A 21 -15.47 -33.00 -49.57
C PRO A 21 -14.15 -32.24 -49.73
N ASN A 22 -14.14 -31.13 -50.47
CA ASN A 22 -12.98 -30.24 -50.60
C ASN A 22 -13.31 -28.84 -50.06
N PRO A 23 -13.33 -28.64 -48.73
CA PRO A 23 -13.75 -27.39 -48.15
C PRO A 23 -12.66 -26.31 -48.23
N PRO A 24 -13.02 -25.02 -48.12
CA PRO A 24 -12.03 -23.95 -47.98
C PRO A 24 -11.14 -24.13 -46.73
N PRO A 25 -9.95 -23.51 -46.69
CA PRO A 25 -9.07 -23.55 -45.54
C PRO A 25 -9.76 -23.10 -44.24
N VAL A 26 -9.68 -23.93 -43.19
CA VAL A 26 -10.36 -23.69 -41.91
C VAL A 26 -9.96 -22.37 -41.25
N VAL A 27 -8.76 -21.85 -41.53
CA VAL A 27 -8.26 -20.57 -41.01
C VAL A 27 -9.20 -19.40 -41.34
N LEU A 28 -9.92 -19.47 -42.46
CA LEU A 28 -10.84 -18.41 -42.89
C LEU A 28 -12.09 -18.28 -42.00
N ILE A 29 -12.51 -19.37 -41.34
CA ILE A 29 -13.60 -19.36 -40.34
C ILE A 29 -13.10 -19.35 -38.90
N ARG A 30 -11.77 -19.31 -38.70
CA ARG A 30 -11.12 -19.13 -37.38
C ARG A 30 -10.68 -17.69 -37.14
N ASP A 31 -11.18 -16.76 -37.96
CA ASP A 31 -11.07 -15.34 -37.68
C ASP A 31 -11.66 -15.02 -36.29
N PRO A 32 -10.93 -14.29 -35.42
CA PRO A 32 -11.40 -13.99 -34.07
C PRO A 32 -12.74 -13.25 -34.04
N PHE A 33 -12.95 -12.29 -34.95
CA PHE A 33 -14.16 -11.49 -34.99
C PHE A 33 -15.37 -12.33 -35.45
N PHE A 34 -15.19 -13.14 -36.50
CA PHE A 34 -16.24 -14.07 -36.94
C PHE A 34 -16.57 -15.11 -35.85
N THR A 35 -15.56 -15.62 -35.15
CA THR A 35 -15.76 -16.56 -34.03
C THR A 35 -16.53 -15.91 -32.90
N GLU A 36 -16.21 -14.66 -32.54
CA GLU A 36 -16.98 -13.89 -31.55
C GLU A 36 -18.43 -13.67 -31.98
N MET A 37 -18.68 -13.35 -33.25
CA MET A 37 -20.05 -13.23 -33.78
C MET A 37 -20.83 -14.54 -33.69
N LEU A 38 -20.19 -15.69 -33.97
CA LEU A 38 -20.83 -17.00 -33.82
C LEU A 38 -21.16 -17.31 -32.36
N ILE A 39 -20.22 -17.02 -31.44
CA ILE A 39 -20.42 -17.19 -30.01
C ILE A 39 -21.55 -16.28 -29.51
N ASP A 40 -21.56 -15.02 -29.93
CA ASP A 40 -22.58 -14.06 -29.53
C ASP A 40 -23.96 -14.46 -30.04
N GLY A 41 -24.08 -14.84 -31.31
CA GLY A 41 -25.34 -15.32 -31.87
C GLY A 41 -25.87 -16.58 -31.18
N LEU A 42 -24.99 -17.51 -30.79
CA LEU A 42 -25.39 -18.77 -30.15
C LEU A 42 -25.65 -18.62 -28.65
N PHE A 43 -24.84 -17.86 -27.93
CA PHE A 43 -24.77 -17.89 -26.47
C PHE A 43 -25.08 -16.56 -25.79
N SER A 44 -25.38 -15.49 -26.53
CA SER A 44 -25.85 -14.25 -25.90
C SER A 44 -27.22 -14.49 -25.24
N ALA A 45 -27.35 -14.01 -24.00
CA ALA A 45 -28.62 -14.03 -23.31
C ALA A 45 -29.61 -13.00 -23.89
N VAL A 46 -29.09 -11.95 -24.53
CA VAL A 46 -29.86 -10.84 -25.08
C VAL A 46 -29.90 -10.91 -26.61
N GLY A 47 -31.00 -10.47 -27.21
CA GLY A 47 -31.17 -10.43 -28.66
C GLY A 47 -31.98 -11.59 -29.24
N ALA A 48 -32.13 -11.58 -30.56
CA ALA A 48 -32.94 -12.57 -31.26
C ALA A 48 -32.27 -13.95 -31.23
N LYS A 49 -32.99 -14.93 -30.69
CA LYS A 49 -32.56 -16.33 -30.65
C LYS A 49 -32.51 -16.91 -32.06
N ILE A 50 -31.44 -17.65 -32.36
CA ILE A 50 -31.31 -18.34 -33.65
C ILE A 50 -32.41 -19.40 -33.79
N HIS A 51 -33.13 -19.36 -34.91
CA HIS A 51 -34.19 -20.31 -35.21
C HIS A 51 -33.65 -21.76 -35.26
N LEU A 52 -34.45 -22.71 -34.78
CA LEU A 52 -34.03 -24.10 -34.55
C LEU A 52 -33.41 -24.75 -35.80
N GLU A 53 -33.93 -24.44 -36.99
CA GLU A 53 -33.43 -24.99 -38.27
C GLU A 53 -31.99 -24.55 -38.62
N HIS A 54 -31.55 -23.41 -38.08
CA HIS A 54 -30.26 -22.82 -38.39
C HIS A 54 -29.19 -23.17 -37.34
N ARG A 55 -29.57 -23.48 -36.08
CA ARG A 55 -28.62 -23.73 -34.98
C ARG A 55 -27.53 -24.77 -35.31
N PRO A 56 -27.83 -25.94 -35.91
CA PRO A 56 -26.81 -26.94 -36.20
C PRO A 56 -25.71 -26.41 -37.15
N LYS A 57 -26.06 -25.46 -38.03
CA LYS A 57 -25.13 -24.84 -38.99
C LYS A 57 -24.13 -23.92 -38.27
N TYR A 58 -24.61 -23.12 -37.31
CA TYR A 58 -23.75 -22.24 -36.51
C TYR A 58 -22.81 -23.07 -35.62
N ILE A 59 -23.33 -24.11 -34.95
CA ILE A 59 -22.52 -25.01 -34.11
C ILE A 59 -21.46 -25.74 -34.96
N PHE A 60 -21.83 -26.19 -36.15
CA PHE A 60 -20.88 -26.83 -37.07
C PHE A 60 -19.73 -25.91 -37.45
N LEU A 61 -20.02 -24.65 -37.81
CA LEU A 61 -18.99 -23.68 -38.20
C LEU A 61 -18.08 -23.33 -37.02
N GLN A 62 -18.63 -23.15 -35.81
CA GLN A 62 -17.85 -22.84 -34.62
C GLN A 62 -16.94 -24.01 -34.19
N ASN A 63 -17.38 -25.25 -34.39
CA ASN A 63 -16.73 -26.47 -33.91
C ASN A 63 -16.31 -27.43 -35.03
N LYS A 64 -15.97 -26.92 -36.22
CA LYS A 64 -15.72 -27.78 -37.40
C LYS A 64 -14.70 -28.90 -37.14
N LEU A 65 -13.65 -28.59 -36.37
CA LEU A 65 -12.56 -29.52 -36.04
C LEU A 65 -12.81 -30.36 -34.77
N GLU A 66 -13.91 -30.11 -34.05
CA GLU A 66 -14.21 -30.81 -32.79
C GLU A 66 -14.90 -32.16 -33.02
N LEU A 67 -14.79 -33.02 -32.03
CA LEU A 67 -15.48 -34.31 -31.96
C LEU A 67 -17.00 -34.14 -32.01
N ASN A 68 -17.71 -35.11 -32.59
CA ASN A 68 -19.17 -35.09 -32.69
C ASN A 68 -19.85 -35.02 -31.31
N SER A 69 -19.29 -35.67 -30.30
CA SER A 69 -19.76 -35.60 -28.91
C SER A 69 -19.72 -34.17 -28.34
N THR A 70 -18.74 -33.35 -28.71
CA THR A 70 -18.67 -31.94 -28.32
C THR A 70 -19.78 -31.13 -28.99
N LYS A 71 -20.08 -31.41 -30.27
CA LYS A 71 -21.16 -30.75 -31.02
C LYS A 71 -22.53 -31.07 -30.42
N GLU A 72 -22.76 -32.33 -30.04
CA GLU A 72 -23.99 -32.76 -29.35
C GLU A 72 -24.16 -32.06 -28.00
N LYS A 73 -23.11 -32.01 -27.18
CA LYS A 73 -23.13 -31.29 -25.89
C LYS A 73 -23.30 -29.78 -26.08
N MET A 74 -22.78 -29.21 -27.16
CA MET A 74 -22.98 -27.80 -27.49
C MET A 74 -24.44 -27.52 -27.88
N GLN A 75 -25.05 -28.41 -28.66
CA GLN A 75 -26.47 -28.33 -28.99
C GLN A 75 -27.32 -28.45 -27.72
N GLN A 76 -27.01 -29.41 -26.84
CA GLN A 76 -27.66 -29.55 -25.54
C GLN A 76 -27.57 -28.25 -24.72
N LEU A 77 -26.39 -27.62 -24.67
CA LEU A 77 -26.23 -26.34 -23.99
C LEU A 77 -27.11 -25.24 -24.59
N VAL A 78 -27.14 -25.11 -25.92
CA VAL A 78 -27.99 -24.11 -26.60
C VAL A 78 -29.46 -24.34 -26.26
N ASP A 79 -29.91 -25.60 -26.24
CA ASP A 79 -31.30 -25.94 -25.94
C ASP A 79 -31.66 -25.61 -24.48
N ILE A 80 -30.76 -25.85 -23.53
CA ILE A 80 -30.93 -25.42 -22.13
C ILE A 80 -31.03 -23.89 -22.05
N LEU A 81 -30.09 -23.16 -22.68
CA LEU A 81 -30.03 -21.69 -22.59
C LEU A 81 -31.18 -20.97 -23.33
N TYR A 82 -31.82 -21.66 -24.29
CA TYR A 82 -32.97 -21.13 -25.04
C TYR A 82 -34.31 -21.60 -24.44
N SER A 83 -34.27 -22.49 -23.45
CA SER A 83 -35.46 -22.90 -22.72
C SER A 83 -36.06 -21.72 -21.95
N TYR A 84 -37.38 -21.70 -21.82
CA TYR A 84 -38.10 -20.80 -20.92
C TYR A 84 -38.15 -21.32 -19.48
N GLU A 85 -37.66 -22.55 -19.25
CA GLU A 85 -37.58 -23.15 -17.93
C GLU A 85 -36.50 -22.49 -17.06
N ASP A 86 -36.69 -22.56 -15.75
CA ASP A 86 -35.71 -22.07 -14.78
C ASP A 86 -34.39 -22.83 -14.95
N LEU A 87 -33.31 -22.09 -15.19
CA LEU A 87 -31.97 -22.62 -15.38
C LEU A 87 -31.52 -23.50 -14.19
N LEU A 88 -32.06 -23.25 -13.00
CA LEU A 88 -31.79 -24.03 -11.80
C LEU A 88 -32.18 -25.51 -11.96
N LEU A 89 -33.25 -25.80 -12.71
CA LEU A 89 -33.69 -27.18 -13.00
C LEU A 89 -32.67 -27.96 -13.84
N SER A 90 -31.82 -27.24 -14.59
CA SER A 90 -30.77 -27.81 -15.43
C SER A 90 -29.39 -27.79 -14.78
N LEU A 91 -29.27 -27.48 -13.47
CA LEU A 91 -27.98 -27.33 -12.79
C LEU A 91 -27.08 -28.56 -12.94
N GLU A 92 -27.58 -29.77 -12.71
CA GLU A 92 -26.77 -31.00 -12.82
C GLU A 92 -26.20 -31.18 -14.24
N GLN A 93 -27.02 -30.88 -15.25
CA GLN A 93 -26.61 -30.96 -16.65
C GLN A 93 -25.56 -29.88 -16.96
N LEU A 94 -25.75 -28.65 -16.49
CA LEU A 94 -24.77 -27.57 -16.64
C LEU A 94 -23.44 -27.90 -15.97
N LEU A 95 -23.46 -28.51 -14.78
CA LEU A 95 -22.24 -28.95 -14.07
C LEU A 95 -21.48 -30.06 -14.82
N GLU A 96 -22.18 -30.89 -15.59
CA GLU A 96 -21.55 -31.86 -16.50
C GLU A 96 -20.95 -31.17 -17.74
N LEU A 97 -21.67 -30.21 -18.31
CA LEU A 97 -21.26 -29.48 -19.52
C LEU A 97 -20.01 -28.62 -19.27
N ILE A 98 -19.91 -27.94 -18.12
CA ILE A 98 -18.74 -27.13 -17.76
C ILE A 98 -17.46 -27.96 -17.58
N LYS A 99 -17.48 -29.29 -17.68
CA LYS A 99 -16.23 -30.07 -17.75
C LYS A 99 -15.46 -29.82 -19.05
N LEU A 100 -16.12 -29.34 -20.10
CA LEU A 100 -15.50 -29.03 -21.38
C LEU A 100 -15.16 -27.52 -21.47
N PRO A 101 -13.89 -27.14 -21.75
CA PRO A 101 -13.48 -25.72 -21.77
C PRO A 101 -14.27 -24.85 -22.75
N VAL A 102 -14.65 -25.39 -23.91
CA VAL A 102 -15.43 -24.67 -24.92
C VAL A 102 -16.85 -24.34 -24.43
N LEU A 103 -17.48 -25.27 -23.70
CA LEU A 103 -18.80 -25.07 -23.12
C LEU A 103 -18.74 -24.11 -21.92
N SER A 104 -17.69 -24.21 -21.11
CA SER A 104 -17.42 -23.24 -20.02
C SER A 104 -17.22 -21.83 -20.56
N ALA A 105 -16.48 -21.67 -21.65
CA ALA A 105 -16.31 -20.36 -22.29
C ALA A 105 -17.63 -19.81 -22.83
N ALA A 106 -18.49 -20.66 -23.40
CA ALA A 106 -19.81 -20.29 -23.87
C ALA A 106 -20.74 -19.88 -22.71
N ILE A 107 -20.74 -20.63 -21.60
CA ILE A 107 -21.51 -20.30 -20.39
C ILE A 107 -21.01 -18.98 -19.79
N LEU A 108 -19.69 -18.73 -19.72
CA LEU A 108 -19.17 -17.44 -19.26
C LEU A 108 -19.63 -16.27 -20.15
N HIS A 109 -19.70 -16.47 -21.47
CA HIS A 109 -20.23 -15.46 -22.39
C HIS A 109 -21.72 -15.21 -22.16
N TYR A 110 -22.49 -16.28 -21.98
CA TYR A 110 -23.90 -16.18 -21.61
C TYR A 110 -24.09 -15.40 -20.31
N LEU A 111 -23.38 -15.77 -19.24
CA LEU A 111 -23.45 -15.10 -17.94
C LEU A 111 -23.04 -13.63 -18.03
N ARG A 112 -22.00 -13.31 -18.81
CA ARG A 112 -21.59 -11.93 -19.05
C ARG A 112 -22.72 -11.11 -19.68
N THR A 113 -23.31 -11.59 -20.77
CA THR A 113 -24.36 -10.86 -21.49
C THR A 113 -25.68 -10.82 -20.73
N PHE A 114 -25.95 -11.83 -19.88
CA PHE A 114 -27.13 -11.88 -19.03
C PHE A 114 -27.04 -10.92 -17.86
N LEU A 115 -25.91 -10.92 -17.14
CA LEU A 115 -25.74 -10.16 -15.90
C LEU A 115 -25.29 -8.71 -16.15
N ILE A 116 -24.61 -8.44 -17.26
CA ILE A 116 -24.11 -7.11 -17.63
C ILE A 116 -24.76 -6.68 -18.93
N ARG A 117 -26.02 -6.24 -18.84
CA ARG A 117 -26.80 -5.87 -20.02
C ARG A 117 -26.51 -4.44 -20.45
N GLU A 118 -26.28 -4.25 -21.75
CA GLU A 118 -26.08 -2.92 -22.35
C GLU A 118 -27.38 -2.13 -22.50
N ASP A 119 -28.54 -2.78 -22.40
CA ASP A 119 -29.87 -2.16 -22.53
C ASP A 119 -30.41 -1.53 -21.24
N GLY A 120 -29.61 -1.54 -20.16
CA GLY A 120 -29.95 -0.94 -18.88
C GLY A 120 -30.95 -1.73 -18.03
N VAL A 121 -31.38 -2.92 -18.48
CA VAL A 121 -32.22 -3.81 -17.67
C VAL A 121 -31.36 -4.44 -16.58
N LEU A 122 -31.74 -4.21 -15.33
CA LEU A 122 -31.06 -4.81 -14.18
C LEU A 122 -31.41 -6.30 -14.10
N THR A 123 -30.38 -7.14 -14.08
CA THR A 123 -30.52 -8.59 -13.86
C THR A 123 -29.76 -8.95 -12.60
N GLU A 124 -30.50 -9.36 -11.56
CA GLU A 124 -29.89 -9.70 -10.28
C GLU A 124 -29.22 -11.07 -10.35
N PRO A 125 -27.92 -11.18 -10.00
CA PRO A 125 -27.26 -12.47 -9.99
C PRO A 125 -27.80 -13.35 -8.84
N ILE A 126 -28.42 -14.49 -9.20
CA ILE A 126 -28.80 -15.53 -8.24
C ILE A 126 -27.62 -16.47 -7.91
N PRO A 127 -27.68 -17.24 -6.79
CA PRO A 127 -26.60 -18.13 -6.36
C PRO A 127 -26.09 -19.10 -7.43
N LEU A 128 -26.98 -19.57 -8.32
CA LEU A 128 -26.62 -20.44 -9.45
C LEU A 128 -25.52 -19.85 -10.32
N HIS A 129 -25.58 -18.55 -10.62
CA HIS A 129 -24.59 -17.90 -11.48
C HIS A 129 -23.21 -17.90 -10.84
N TYR A 130 -23.14 -17.63 -9.53
CA TYR A 130 -21.88 -17.66 -8.78
C TYR A 130 -21.29 -19.06 -8.74
N VAL A 131 -22.11 -20.09 -8.49
CA VAL A 131 -21.68 -21.50 -8.51
C VAL A 131 -21.09 -21.88 -9.87
N LEU A 132 -21.72 -21.46 -10.97
CA LEU A 132 -21.20 -21.74 -12.31
C LEU A 132 -19.86 -21.04 -12.56
N ILE A 133 -19.73 -19.76 -12.18
CA ILE A 133 -18.46 -19.02 -12.30
C ILE A 133 -17.35 -19.73 -11.52
N ASP A 134 -17.64 -20.16 -10.30
CA ASP A 134 -16.68 -20.85 -9.45
C ASP A 134 -16.24 -22.20 -9.98
N LYS A 135 -17.21 -23.00 -10.42
CA LYS A 135 -16.91 -24.32 -10.96
C LYS A 135 -16.17 -24.24 -12.28
N ILE A 136 -16.35 -23.16 -13.04
CA ILE A 136 -15.54 -22.89 -14.24
C ILE A 136 -14.11 -22.49 -13.84
N ALA A 137 -13.94 -21.60 -12.86
CA ALA A 137 -12.62 -21.21 -12.35
C ALA A 137 -11.85 -22.40 -11.77
N GLU A 138 -12.52 -23.27 -11.01
CA GLU A 138 -11.95 -24.51 -10.44
C GLU A 138 -11.40 -25.44 -11.52
N LYS A 139 -12.11 -25.59 -12.64
CA LYS A 139 -11.80 -26.60 -13.67
C LYS A 139 -10.85 -26.11 -14.76
N HIS A 140 -10.88 -24.82 -15.08
CA HIS A 140 -10.28 -24.29 -16.32
C HIS A 140 -9.35 -23.11 -16.06
N PHE A 141 -8.07 -23.41 -15.81
CA PHE A 141 -7.00 -22.42 -15.70
C PHE A 141 -6.95 -21.43 -16.89
N ASN A 142 -7.14 -21.92 -18.11
CA ASN A 142 -7.10 -21.08 -19.32
C ASN A 142 -8.27 -20.09 -19.43
N LEU A 143 -9.29 -20.20 -18.57
CA LEU A 143 -10.42 -19.27 -18.51
C LEU A 143 -10.34 -18.29 -17.33
N HIS A 144 -9.33 -18.41 -16.46
CA HIS A 144 -9.16 -17.56 -15.28
C HIS A 144 -9.14 -16.07 -15.61
N GLU A 145 -8.47 -15.65 -16.68
CA GLU A 145 -8.45 -14.25 -17.10
C GLU A 145 -9.84 -13.75 -17.53
N ARG A 146 -10.63 -14.61 -18.20
CA ARG A 146 -12.00 -14.26 -18.60
C ARG A 146 -12.93 -14.17 -17.38
N VAL A 147 -12.79 -15.10 -16.44
CA VAL A 147 -13.51 -15.05 -15.15
C VAL A 147 -13.14 -13.77 -14.40
N PHE A 148 -11.86 -13.46 -14.28
CA PHE A 148 -11.38 -12.25 -13.61
C PHE A 148 -11.99 -10.98 -14.23
N LYS A 149 -11.99 -10.87 -15.56
CA LYS A 149 -12.59 -9.73 -16.27
C LYS A 149 -14.10 -9.65 -16.04
N LEU A 150 -14.80 -10.78 -16.02
CA LEU A 150 -16.23 -10.83 -15.70
C LEU A 150 -16.50 -10.35 -14.28
N LEU A 151 -15.75 -10.84 -13.28
CA LEU A 151 -15.90 -10.41 -11.89
C LEU A 151 -15.61 -8.92 -11.70
N CYS A 152 -14.57 -8.38 -12.36
CA CYS A 152 -14.31 -6.94 -12.37
C CYS A 152 -15.50 -6.15 -12.93
N ALA A 153 -16.01 -6.57 -14.09
CA ALA A 153 -17.11 -5.89 -14.74
C ALA A 153 -18.43 -6.01 -13.94
N LEU A 154 -18.68 -7.14 -13.27
CA LEU A 154 -19.82 -7.31 -12.37
C LEU A 154 -19.71 -6.39 -11.15
N TYR A 155 -18.52 -6.30 -10.54
CA TYR A 155 -18.29 -5.40 -9.41
C TYR A 155 -18.57 -3.95 -9.80
N ASP A 156 -18.02 -3.51 -10.94
CA ASP A 156 -18.21 -2.13 -11.44
C ASP A 156 -19.68 -1.86 -11.80
N HIS A 157 -20.36 -2.84 -12.41
CA HIS A 157 -21.79 -2.74 -12.74
C HIS A 157 -22.66 -2.60 -11.49
N LEU A 158 -22.43 -3.41 -10.45
CA LEU A 158 -23.15 -3.35 -9.18
C LEU A 158 -22.89 -2.02 -8.45
N SER A 159 -21.67 -1.51 -8.51
CA SER A 159 -21.27 -0.25 -7.87
C SER A 159 -21.96 0.97 -8.50
N GLY A 160 -22.34 0.88 -9.78
CA GLY A 160 -23.05 1.95 -10.50
C GLY A 160 -24.57 1.95 -10.30
N GLN A 161 -25.12 1.01 -9.54
CA GLN A 161 -26.57 0.92 -9.32
C GLN A 161 -27.05 2.00 -8.35
N ASN A 162 -28.23 2.56 -8.62
CA ASN A 162 -28.86 3.56 -7.75
C ASN A 162 -29.68 2.86 -6.64
N GLU A 163 -28.97 2.20 -5.73
CA GLU A 163 -29.55 1.47 -4.61
C GLU A 163 -28.94 1.91 -3.27
N VAL A 164 -29.51 1.41 -2.16
CA VAL A 164 -29.00 1.67 -0.82
C VAL A 164 -27.61 1.04 -0.68
N ALA A 165 -26.65 1.79 -0.13
CA ALA A 165 -25.25 1.38 -0.01
C ALA A 165 -25.07 0.00 0.66
N GLU A 166 -25.90 -0.34 1.65
CA GLU A 166 -25.85 -1.64 2.34
C GLU A 166 -26.16 -2.82 1.41
N ILE A 167 -27.16 -2.68 0.54
CA ILE A 167 -27.52 -3.70 -0.45
C ILE A 167 -26.40 -3.85 -1.48
N ILE A 168 -25.84 -2.72 -1.95
CA ILE A 168 -24.70 -2.72 -2.87
C ILE A 168 -23.51 -3.44 -2.23
N MET A 169 -23.20 -3.16 -0.96
CA MET A 169 -22.10 -3.81 -0.25
C MET A 169 -22.32 -5.31 -0.05
N GLU A 170 -23.53 -5.76 0.25
CA GLU A 170 -23.86 -7.19 0.36
C GLU A 170 -23.65 -7.91 -0.99
N ARG A 171 -24.07 -7.29 -2.09
CA ARG A 171 -23.84 -7.83 -3.45
C ARG A 171 -22.36 -7.80 -3.84
N GLN A 172 -21.66 -6.72 -3.53
CA GLN A 172 -20.21 -6.61 -3.74
C GLN A 172 -19.45 -7.68 -2.95
N ARG A 173 -19.90 -8.01 -1.72
CA ARG A 173 -19.32 -9.10 -0.92
C ARG A 173 -19.38 -10.44 -1.66
N GLN A 174 -20.48 -10.76 -2.32
CA GLN A 174 -20.59 -11.99 -3.13
C GLN A 174 -19.50 -12.02 -4.22
N ILE A 175 -19.23 -10.89 -4.88
CA ILE A 175 -18.15 -10.79 -5.88
C ILE A 175 -16.77 -10.92 -5.23
N VAL A 176 -16.57 -10.34 -4.04
CA VAL A 176 -15.35 -10.49 -3.25
C VAL A 176 -15.09 -11.96 -2.91
N ASP A 177 -16.11 -12.73 -2.54
CA ASP A 177 -15.96 -14.17 -2.30
C ASP A 177 -15.46 -14.90 -3.57
N ARG A 178 -15.92 -14.47 -4.74
CA ARG A 178 -15.48 -15.04 -6.03
C ARG A 178 -14.05 -14.64 -6.37
N PHE A 179 -13.62 -13.44 -5.98
CA PHE A 179 -12.21 -13.06 -6.05
C PHE A 179 -11.34 -13.94 -5.14
N VAL A 180 -11.77 -14.23 -3.91
CA VAL A 180 -11.06 -15.15 -2.99
C VAL A 180 -10.95 -16.55 -3.61
N ASN A 181 -12.03 -17.07 -4.19
CA ASN A 181 -12.00 -18.38 -4.88
C ASN A 181 -11.08 -18.39 -6.10
N LEU A 182 -11.10 -17.34 -6.92
CA LEU A 182 -10.21 -17.24 -8.08
C LEU A 182 -8.74 -17.10 -7.65
N LEU A 183 -8.48 -16.40 -6.54
CA LEU A 183 -7.16 -16.34 -5.90
C LEU A 183 -6.68 -17.74 -5.48
N PHE A 184 -7.55 -18.53 -4.83
CA PHE A 184 -7.24 -19.91 -4.41
C PHE A 184 -6.83 -20.80 -5.59
N PHE A 185 -7.48 -20.65 -6.74
CA PHE A 185 -7.16 -21.43 -7.94
C PHE A 185 -5.96 -20.92 -8.76
N GLY A 186 -5.23 -19.90 -8.29
CA GLY A 186 -3.93 -19.53 -8.85
C GLY A 186 -3.83 -18.12 -9.43
N MET A 187 -4.89 -17.30 -9.36
CA MET A 187 -4.86 -15.89 -9.78
C MET A 187 -4.58 -14.92 -8.62
N ALA A 188 -3.75 -15.32 -7.67
CA ALA A 188 -3.54 -14.55 -6.44
C ALA A 188 -3.04 -13.13 -6.69
N ILE A 189 -2.01 -12.96 -7.51
CA ILE A 189 -1.39 -11.64 -7.73
C ILE A 189 -2.34 -10.66 -8.43
N PRO A 190 -2.97 -10.99 -9.59
CA PRO A 190 -3.90 -10.06 -10.25
C PRO A 190 -5.10 -9.67 -9.37
N VAL A 191 -5.61 -10.62 -8.57
CA VAL A 191 -6.71 -10.36 -7.63
C VAL A 191 -6.28 -9.40 -6.53
N LEU A 192 -5.14 -9.66 -5.88
CA LEU A 192 -4.59 -8.79 -4.84
C LEU A 192 -4.34 -7.38 -5.38
N GLU A 193 -3.70 -7.25 -6.54
CA GLU A 193 -3.42 -5.96 -7.18
C GLU A 193 -4.70 -5.19 -7.50
N LYS A 194 -5.76 -5.85 -7.98
CA LYS A 194 -7.07 -5.23 -8.22
C LYS A 194 -7.72 -4.74 -6.92
N ILE A 195 -7.76 -5.56 -5.86
CA ILE A 195 -8.34 -5.17 -4.57
C ILE A 195 -7.56 -4.01 -3.94
N VAL A 196 -6.22 -4.08 -3.91
CA VAL A 196 -5.35 -3.01 -3.43
C VAL A 196 -5.55 -1.74 -4.25
N GLY A 197 -5.65 -1.85 -5.58
CA GLY A 197 -5.88 -0.72 -6.48
C GLY A 197 -7.22 -0.04 -6.23
N MET A 198 -8.28 -0.82 -6.05
CA MET A 198 -9.61 -0.29 -5.68
C MET A 198 -9.57 0.39 -4.32
N PHE A 199 -8.89 -0.20 -3.33
CA PHE A 199 -8.78 0.36 -1.98
C PHE A 199 -8.08 1.71 -1.99
N LYS A 200 -6.91 1.81 -2.64
CA LYS A 200 -6.16 3.06 -2.77
C LYS A 200 -6.94 4.17 -3.48
N SER A 201 -7.84 3.79 -4.38
CA SER A 201 -8.64 4.73 -5.17
C SER A 201 -9.99 5.06 -4.53
N GLY A 202 -10.34 4.42 -3.40
CA GLY A 202 -11.63 4.61 -2.72
C GLY A 202 -12.83 3.96 -3.41
N TYR A 203 -12.62 3.00 -4.32
CA TYR A 203 -13.68 2.29 -5.05
C TYR A 203 -14.26 1.09 -4.30
N ILE A 204 -13.63 0.67 -3.21
CA ILE A 204 -14.09 -0.44 -2.36
C ILE A 204 -14.09 0.02 -0.91
N ASP A 205 -15.12 -0.35 -0.17
CA ASP A 205 -15.25 -0.01 1.25
C ASP A 205 -14.22 -0.75 2.11
N VAL A 206 -13.72 -0.07 3.15
CA VAL A 206 -12.72 -0.60 4.09
C VAL A 206 -13.17 -1.92 4.72
N SER A 207 -14.47 -2.07 5.02
CA SER A 207 -15.02 -3.30 5.60
C SER A 207 -14.95 -4.50 4.66
N LEU A 208 -15.17 -4.30 3.35
CA LEU A 208 -15.02 -5.33 2.34
C LEU A 208 -13.55 -5.70 2.10
N VAL A 209 -12.64 -4.72 2.17
CA VAL A 209 -11.19 -4.98 2.10
C VAL A 209 -10.73 -5.79 3.32
N ARG A 210 -11.22 -5.45 4.52
CA ARG A 210 -10.95 -6.21 5.74
C ARG A 210 -11.46 -7.63 5.62
N TYR A 211 -12.70 -7.79 5.16
CA TYR A 211 -13.31 -9.10 4.92
C TYR A 211 -12.47 -9.94 3.96
N PHE A 212 -12.13 -9.40 2.78
CA PHE A 212 -11.25 -10.05 1.81
C PHE A 212 -9.90 -10.45 2.42
N GLY A 213 -9.25 -9.53 3.16
CA GLY A 213 -7.97 -9.78 3.79
C GLY A 213 -8.01 -10.94 4.78
N ILE A 214 -9.07 -11.02 5.59
CA ILE A 214 -9.28 -12.12 6.56
C ILE A 214 -9.46 -13.45 5.82
N GLU A 215 -10.36 -13.52 4.85
CA GLU A 215 -10.64 -14.74 4.08
C GLU A 215 -9.38 -15.25 3.37
N VAL A 216 -8.60 -14.35 2.75
CA VAL A 216 -7.33 -14.72 2.12
C VAL A 216 -6.35 -15.27 3.14
N LEU A 217 -6.20 -14.63 4.30
CA LEU A 217 -5.25 -15.05 5.32
C LEU A 217 -5.63 -16.39 5.97
N GLU A 218 -6.92 -16.70 6.08
CA GLU A 218 -7.42 -18.00 6.57
C GLU A 218 -7.23 -19.14 5.54
N LEU A 219 -7.10 -18.78 4.26
CA LEU A 219 -6.98 -19.73 3.15
C LEU A 219 -5.52 -20.04 2.75
N VAL A 220 -4.57 -19.17 3.12
CA VAL A 220 -3.16 -19.30 2.70
C VAL A 220 -2.24 -19.70 3.86
N GLU A 221 -1.30 -20.60 3.55
CA GLU A 221 -0.27 -21.03 4.50
C GLU A 221 1.14 -20.82 3.94
N GLN A 222 2.13 -20.87 4.84
CA GLN A 222 3.54 -20.76 4.50
C GLN A 222 4.03 -21.97 3.65
N PRO A 223 5.06 -21.80 2.80
CA PRO A 223 5.84 -20.58 2.57
C PRO A 223 5.20 -19.59 1.57
N TYR A 224 5.22 -18.30 1.91
CA TYR A 224 4.72 -17.24 1.03
C TYR A 224 5.77 -16.79 0.01
N SER A 225 5.36 -16.54 -1.23
CA SER A 225 6.25 -15.92 -2.22
C SER A 225 6.47 -14.43 -1.92
N PRO A 226 7.64 -13.85 -2.26
CA PRO A 226 7.88 -12.41 -2.07
C PRO A 226 6.86 -11.53 -2.81
N GLN A 227 6.39 -11.94 -3.99
CA GLN A 227 5.37 -11.20 -4.73
C GLN A 227 4.03 -11.19 -3.97
N PHE A 228 3.62 -12.33 -3.41
CA PHE A 228 2.39 -12.43 -2.62
C PHE A 228 2.47 -11.57 -1.36
N ILE A 229 3.59 -11.63 -0.63
CA ILE A 229 3.83 -10.77 0.55
C ILE A 229 3.71 -9.30 0.15
N SER A 230 4.42 -8.88 -0.90
CA SER A 230 4.41 -7.49 -1.36
C SER A 230 3.02 -7.00 -1.77
N ALA A 231 2.18 -7.89 -2.28
CA ALA A 231 0.82 -7.56 -2.72
C ALA A 231 -0.18 -7.51 -1.54
N LEU A 232 -0.08 -8.42 -0.56
CA LEU A 232 -1.03 -8.50 0.57
C LEU A 232 -0.66 -7.59 1.75
N LEU A 233 0.63 -7.39 2.01
CA LEU A 233 1.13 -6.62 3.17
C LEU A 233 0.57 -5.18 3.25
N PRO A 234 0.40 -4.42 2.15
CA PRO A 234 -0.21 -3.08 2.21
C PRO A 234 -1.62 -3.05 2.79
N ILE A 235 -2.39 -4.13 2.62
CA ILE A 235 -3.73 -4.26 3.22
C ILE A 235 -3.60 -4.60 4.71
N VAL A 236 -2.81 -5.63 5.05
CA VAL A 236 -2.70 -6.14 6.42
C VAL A 236 -2.06 -5.13 7.37
N THR A 237 -1.16 -4.28 6.88
CA THR A 237 -0.52 -3.22 7.68
C THR A 237 -1.34 -1.93 7.77
N ASN A 238 -2.42 -1.80 6.99
CA ASN A 238 -3.26 -0.62 7.03
C ASN A 238 -4.18 -0.67 8.26
N ARG A 239 -4.11 0.34 9.12
CA ARG A 239 -4.84 0.39 10.39
C ARG A 239 -6.35 0.60 10.27
N GLU A 240 -6.81 1.19 9.18
CA GLU A 240 -8.26 1.31 8.91
C GLU A 240 -8.85 -0.06 8.57
N VAL A 241 -8.05 -0.90 7.90
CA VAL A 241 -8.43 -2.26 7.54
C VAL A 241 -8.22 -3.22 8.72
N PHE A 242 -7.01 -3.31 9.26
CA PHE A 242 -6.66 -4.18 10.39
C PHE A 242 -6.33 -3.34 11.62
N ASP A 243 -7.37 -3.05 12.39
CA ASP A 243 -7.24 -2.40 13.69
C ASP A 243 -6.88 -3.40 14.80
N ARG A 244 -6.72 -2.89 16.03
CA ARG A 244 -6.40 -3.71 17.20
C ARG A 244 -7.42 -4.81 17.43
N ALA A 245 -8.71 -4.49 17.36
CA ALA A 245 -9.78 -5.45 17.60
C ALA A 245 -9.79 -6.57 16.54
N THR A 246 -9.46 -6.24 15.30
CA THR A 246 -9.35 -7.20 14.20
C THR A 246 -8.18 -8.15 14.42
N PHE A 247 -7.00 -7.66 14.80
CA PHE A 247 -5.86 -8.52 15.13
C PHE A 247 -6.09 -9.43 16.35
N GLU A 248 -6.83 -8.94 17.35
CA GLU A 248 -7.22 -9.74 18.51
C GLU A 248 -8.18 -10.89 18.12
N LYS A 249 -9.08 -10.65 17.16
CA LYS A 249 -10.01 -11.66 16.64
C LYS A 249 -9.37 -12.64 15.66
N HIS A 250 -8.37 -12.22 14.89
CA HIS A 250 -7.72 -13.02 13.85
C HIS A 250 -6.20 -13.12 14.07
N PRO A 251 -5.73 -14.06 14.92
CA PRO A 251 -4.31 -14.25 15.23
C PRO A 251 -3.44 -14.53 14.00
N ILE A 252 -4.00 -15.16 12.96
CA ILE A 252 -3.32 -15.43 11.69
C ILE A 252 -2.87 -14.15 10.98
N ALA A 253 -3.69 -13.09 11.02
CA ALA A 253 -3.31 -11.81 10.43
C ALA A 253 -2.15 -11.16 11.19
N LYS A 254 -2.15 -11.31 12.52
CA LYS A 254 -1.06 -10.87 13.37
C LYS A 254 0.21 -11.67 13.06
N GLU A 255 0.13 -12.99 12.93
CA GLU A 255 1.26 -13.84 12.57
C GLU A 255 1.85 -13.48 11.20
N PHE A 256 1.00 -13.36 10.17
CA PHE A 256 1.42 -12.94 8.84
C PHE A 256 2.14 -11.58 8.86
N MET A 257 1.59 -10.60 9.58
CA MET A 257 2.23 -9.29 9.76
C MET A 257 3.58 -9.44 10.46
N LEU A 258 3.65 -10.17 11.58
CA LEU A 258 4.87 -10.33 12.38
C LEU A 258 6.00 -11.01 11.61
N LEU A 259 5.69 -12.02 10.79
CA LEU A 259 6.67 -12.76 10.01
C LEU A 259 7.18 -11.97 8.80
N ASN A 260 6.36 -11.08 8.25
CA ASN A 260 6.63 -10.41 6.98
C ASN A 260 6.83 -8.88 7.12
N CYS A 261 6.85 -8.35 8.35
CA CYS A 261 7.09 -6.94 8.61
C CYS A 261 8.55 -6.53 8.38
N ALA A 262 8.73 -5.38 7.72
CA ALA A 262 9.99 -4.65 7.68
C ALA A 262 10.40 -4.15 9.08
N PHE A 263 11.66 -3.77 9.23
CA PHE A 263 12.17 -3.13 10.45
C PHE A 263 11.51 -1.75 10.65
N GLN A 264 10.94 -1.52 11.83
CA GLN A 264 10.51 -0.19 12.25
C GLN A 264 11.70 0.54 12.87
N VAL A 265 12.11 1.69 12.32
CA VAL A 265 13.30 2.43 12.82
C VAL A 265 12.95 3.86 13.23
N ALA A 266 13.61 4.35 14.27
CA ALA A 266 13.56 5.76 14.64
C ALA A 266 14.61 6.55 13.84
N PHE A 267 14.20 7.60 13.13
CA PHE A 267 15.14 8.50 12.47
C PHE A 267 15.80 9.43 13.49
N ASN A 268 17.13 9.41 13.56
CA ASN A 268 17.91 10.15 14.54
C ASN A 268 18.85 11.13 13.83
N ILE A 269 18.51 12.42 13.83
CA ILE A 269 19.34 13.47 13.22
C ILE A 269 20.59 13.81 14.05
N GLY A 270 20.67 13.37 15.30
CA GLY A 270 21.85 13.53 16.16
C GLY A 270 22.88 12.41 16.04
N SER A 271 22.55 11.29 15.40
CA SER A 271 23.41 10.11 15.28
C SER A 271 23.89 9.91 13.85
N PRO A 272 25.19 9.68 13.60
CA PRO A 272 25.71 9.41 12.25
C PRO A 272 25.51 7.94 11.82
N ASN A 273 25.20 7.04 12.75
CA ASN A 273 25.21 5.60 12.50
C ASN A 273 23.82 4.99 12.69
N SER A 274 23.44 4.12 11.75
CA SER A 274 22.24 3.30 11.86
C SER A 274 22.56 2.00 12.55
N TRP A 275 21.57 1.46 13.26
CA TRP A 275 21.70 0.17 13.92
C TRP A 275 20.36 -0.55 13.99
N LEU A 276 20.41 -1.88 13.94
CA LEU A 276 19.28 -2.77 14.10
C LEU A 276 19.58 -3.75 15.22
N ILE A 277 18.54 -4.23 15.89
CA ILE A 277 18.72 -5.18 16.98
C ILE A 277 19.03 -6.57 16.41
N ALA A 278 20.13 -7.18 16.87
CA ALA A 278 20.56 -8.49 16.39
C ALA A 278 19.70 -9.63 16.98
N LYS A 279 19.55 -10.74 16.24
CA LYS A 279 18.80 -11.93 16.69
C LYS A 279 19.43 -12.59 17.92
N ASN A 280 20.75 -12.53 18.05
CA ASN A 280 21.51 -13.09 19.16
C ASN A 280 21.73 -12.11 20.33
N ALA A 281 21.03 -10.97 20.31
CA ALA A 281 21.09 -10.02 21.40
C ALA A 281 20.35 -10.57 22.63
N SER A 282 20.96 -10.40 23.80
CA SER A 282 20.39 -10.84 25.08
C SER A 282 19.91 -9.62 25.84
N PHE A 283 18.64 -9.63 26.25
CA PHE A 283 17.99 -8.51 26.92
C PHE A 283 17.55 -8.87 28.34
N ASN A 284 17.60 -7.87 29.21
CA ASN A 284 17.15 -7.95 30.59
C ASN A 284 15.79 -7.25 30.82
N TRP A 285 15.14 -6.74 29.77
CA TRP A 285 13.80 -6.15 29.83
C TRP A 285 12.73 -7.10 29.30
N ASN A 286 11.48 -6.86 29.71
CA ASN A 286 10.35 -7.69 29.35
C ASN A 286 9.76 -7.24 28.00
N GLU A 287 9.63 -8.16 27.05
CA GLU A 287 8.97 -7.92 25.76
C GLU A 287 7.55 -8.51 25.70
N GLN A 288 7.08 -9.16 26.76
CA GLN A 288 5.74 -9.78 26.81
C GLN A 288 4.61 -8.74 26.73
N GLY A 289 4.86 -7.50 27.13
CA GLY A 289 3.91 -6.39 27.01
C GLY A 289 3.78 -5.81 25.60
N LEU A 290 4.67 -6.20 24.67
CA LEU A 290 4.65 -5.69 23.30
C LEU A 290 3.58 -6.38 22.47
N GLN A 291 2.76 -5.59 21.78
CA GLN A 291 1.72 -6.12 20.90
C GLN A 291 2.33 -6.75 19.65
N ARG A 292 3.51 -6.27 19.24
CA ARG A 292 4.35 -6.87 18.21
C ARG A 292 5.72 -7.23 18.79
N LYS A 293 6.25 -8.41 18.45
CA LYS A 293 7.64 -8.73 18.76
C LYS A 293 8.56 -7.86 17.89
N LYS A 294 9.60 -7.29 18.49
CA LYS A 294 10.60 -6.54 17.71
C LYS A 294 11.25 -7.44 16.66
N VAL A 295 11.40 -6.94 15.44
CA VAL A 295 12.11 -7.64 14.37
C VAL A 295 13.60 -7.61 14.68
N ARG A 296 14.27 -8.73 14.42
CA ARG A 296 15.70 -8.89 14.72
C ARG A 296 16.50 -9.19 13.46
N TYR A 297 17.59 -8.48 13.29
CA TYR A 297 18.54 -8.75 12.22
C TYR A 297 19.27 -10.07 12.47
N ASN A 298 19.16 -10.99 11.51
CA ASN A 298 19.69 -12.35 11.61
C ASN A 298 20.86 -12.62 10.64
N GLY A 299 21.17 -11.68 9.74
CA GLY A 299 22.24 -11.81 8.75
C GLY A 299 22.01 -12.86 7.66
N SER A 300 20.81 -13.41 7.50
CA SER A 300 20.52 -14.49 6.54
C SER A 300 20.35 -14.01 5.09
N SER A 301 20.36 -12.70 4.86
CA SER A 301 20.27 -12.10 3.52
C SER A 301 21.46 -12.52 2.65
N LYS A 302 21.21 -12.76 1.35
CA LYS A 302 22.27 -13.05 0.37
C LYS A 302 23.24 -11.87 0.17
N THR A 303 22.80 -10.66 0.49
CA THR A 303 23.61 -9.43 0.37
C THR A 303 24.26 -9.01 1.69
N SER A 304 23.95 -9.69 2.79
CA SER A 304 24.57 -9.48 4.10
C SER A 304 26.06 -9.85 4.06
N LYS A 305 26.91 -8.92 4.51
CA LYS A 305 28.34 -9.13 4.69
C LYS A 305 28.79 -8.59 6.05
N PRO A 306 29.36 -9.42 6.93
CA PRO A 306 29.98 -8.94 8.15
C PRO A 306 31.24 -8.15 7.83
N LEU A 307 31.46 -7.02 8.51
CA LEU A 307 32.69 -6.23 8.37
C LEU A 307 33.81 -6.68 9.31
N GLY A 308 33.57 -7.69 10.16
CA GLY A 308 34.56 -8.22 11.11
C GLY A 308 34.99 -7.24 12.21
N LYS A 309 34.28 -6.12 12.36
CA LYS A 309 34.57 -5.07 13.34
C LYS A 309 33.43 -4.96 14.34
N LYS A 310 33.76 -4.80 15.62
CA LYS A 310 32.81 -4.39 16.65
C LYS A 310 32.65 -2.87 16.65
N PHE A 311 31.52 -2.39 17.15
CA PHE A 311 31.29 -0.98 17.41
C PHE A 311 30.78 -0.77 18.84
N ASP A 312 31.03 0.43 19.34
CA ASP A 312 30.39 1.03 20.50
C ASP A 312 30.03 2.46 20.11
N PHE A 313 28.73 2.76 20.05
CA PHE A 313 28.23 4.07 19.67
C PHE A 313 27.92 4.96 20.89
N GLY A 314 28.52 4.69 22.05
CA GLY A 314 28.23 5.40 23.30
C GLY A 314 26.90 4.96 23.89
N GLY A 315 26.61 3.67 23.80
CA GLY A 315 25.33 3.06 24.14
C GLY A 315 25.19 1.73 23.43
N PRO A 316 24.59 1.67 22.22
CA PRO A 316 24.51 0.44 21.44
C PRO A 316 25.90 -0.13 21.14
N VAL A 317 26.09 -1.42 21.43
CA VAL A 317 27.31 -2.19 21.16
C VAL A 317 26.97 -3.42 20.35
N GLY A 318 27.81 -3.74 19.37
CA GLY A 318 27.58 -4.91 18.52
C GLY A 318 28.60 -5.11 17.41
N ASN A 319 28.17 -5.73 16.33
CA ASN A 319 29.01 -6.03 15.16
C ASN A 319 28.55 -5.22 13.94
N LEU A 320 29.50 -4.74 13.14
CA LEU A 320 29.21 -4.01 11.92
C LEU A 320 28.94 -4.93 10.74
N TYR A 321 27.92 -4.59 9.96
CA TYR A 321 27.52 -5.27 8.73
C TYR A 321 27.35 -4.26 7.60
N THR A 322 27.41 -4.76 6.38
CA THR A 322 26.80 -4.14 5.22
C THR A 322 25.74 -5.06 4.65
N ASP A 323 24.60 -4.52 4.26
CA ASP A 323 23.56 -5.26 3.54
C ASP A 323 22.86 -4.30 2.56
N THR A 324 21.94 -4.80 1.75
CA THR A 324 21.09 -3.96 0.92
C THR A 324 19.98 -3.36 1.78
N LEU A 325 19.93 -2.04 1.83
CA LEU A 325 18.83 -1.30 2.45
C LEU A 325 17.78 -1.00 1.39
N THR A 326 16.53 -1.36 1.65
CA THR A 326 15.40 -1.00 0.80
C THR A 326 14.51 0.00 1.55
N ILE A 327 14.31 1.18 0.96
CA ILE A 327 13.32 2.17 1.41
C ILE A 327 12.32 2.33 0.28
N ASP A 328 11.10 1.83 0.49
CA ASP A 328 10.08 1.75 -0.56
C ASP A 328 10.62 1.02 -1.82
N SER A 329 10.72 1.71 -2.96
CA SER A 329 11.26 1.16 -4.21
C SER A 329 12.77 1.36 -4.38
N VAL A 330 13.43 2.13 -3.50
CA VAL A 330 14.86 2.48 -3.62
C VAL A 330 15.71 1.44 -2.91
N GLN A 331 16.66 0.86 -3.62
CA GLN A 331 17.64 -0.08 -3.08
C GLN A 331 19.03 0.57 -2.98
N ILE A 332 19.62 0.50 -1.79
CA ILE A 332 20.94 1.04 -1.48
C ILE A 332 21.85 -0.15 -1.14
N PRO A 333 22.67 -0.61 -2.09
CA PRO A 333 23.53 -1.76 -1.86
C PRO A 333 24.64 -1.40 -0.87
N GLN A 334 25.09 -2.40 -0.10
CA GLN A 334 26.22 -2.27 0.83
C GLN A 334 26.06 -1.14 1.87
N PHE A 335 24.82 -0.87 2.28
CA PHE A 335 24.53 0.11 3.32
C PHE A 335 25.12 -0.33 4.67
N PRO A 336 25.96 0.49 5.32
CA PRO A 336 26.60 0.13 6.58
C PRO A 336 25.66 0.35 7.78
N PHE A 337 25.60 -0.61 8.69
CA PHE A 337 24.88 -0.47 9.95
C PHE A 337 25.45 -1.39 11.04
N GLY A 338 25.09 -1.12 12.29
CA GLY A 338 25.41 -1.95 13.44
C GLY A 338 24.31 -2.98 13.75
N ALA A 339 24.66 -4.25 13.88
CA ALA A 339 23.80 -5.26 14.51
C ALA A 339 24.08 -5.29 16.02
N VAL A 340 23.19 -4.69 16.81
CA VAL A 340 23.35 -4.45 18.24
C VAL A 340 23.09 -5.73 19.03
N THR A 341 24.00 -6.06 19.94
CA THR A 341 23.87 -7.19 20.87
C THR A 341 23.60 -6.77 22.31
N SER A 342 23.96 -5.54 22.69
CA SER A 342 23.76 -4.98 24.04
C SER A 342 23.76 -3.45 24.01
N GLY A 343 23.42 -2.81 25.14
CA GLY A 343 23.50 -1.36 25.29
C GLY A 343 22.41 -0.57 24.55
N ILE A 344 21.27 -1.21 24.26
CA ILE A 344 20.12 -0.53 23.64
C ILE A 344 19.61 0.56 24.61
N PRO A 345 19.39 1.80 24.14
CA PRO A 345 18.85 2.87 24.97
C PRO A 345 17.47 2.53 25.58
N SER A 346 17.24 2.95 26.82
CA SER A 346 16.03 2.58 27.60
C SER A 346 14.72 2.96 26.92
N GLN A 347 14.70 4.07 26.16
CA GLN A 347 13.53 4.49 25.40
C GLN A 347 13.09 3.49 24.31
N TYR A 348 13.96 2.53 23.95
CA TYR A 348 13.65 1.50 22.96
C TYR A 348 13.43 0.12 23.58
N GLN A 349 13.60 -0.04 24.90
CA GLN A 349 13.57 -1.33 25.60
C GLN A 349 12.13 -1.81 25.85
N ASP A 350 11.37 -1.08 26.66
CA ASP A 350 10.02 -1.44 27.10
C ASP A 350 9.04 -0.28 26.84
N PRO A 351 8.63 -0.07 25.59
CA PRO A 351 7.64 0.95 25.28
C PRO A 351 6.28 0.60 25.92
N SER A 352 5.71 1.56 26.64
CA SER A 352 4.34 1.49 27.19
C SER A 352 3.41 2.43 26.41
N GLY A 353 2.09 2.24 26.53
CA GLY A 353 1.12 3.08 25.81
C GLY A 353 1.11 2.81 24.30
N TYR A 354 1.00 3.87 23.48
CA TYR A 354 0.96 3.77 22.01
C TYR A 354 2.22 3.12 21.41
N ASP A 355 3.38 3.28 22.05
CA ASP A 355 4.65 2.75 21.55
C ASP A 355 4.73 1.20 21.65
N ALA A 356 3.89 0.57 22.48
CA ALA A 356 3.79 -0.89 22.58
C ALA A 356 3.17 -1.54 21.32
N LEU A 357 2.41 -0.76 20.53
CA LEU A 357 1.77 -1.19 19.28
C LEU A 357 2.76 -1.18 18.11
N CYS A 358 3.71 -0.24 18.09
CA CYS A 358 4.71 -0.11 17.04
C CYS A 358 6.12 0.00 17.64
N PRO A 359 6.66 -1.10 18.22
CA PRO A 359 7.95 -1.03 18.86
C PRO A 359 9.04 -0.73 17.82
N ILE A 360 9.98 0.12 18.20
CA ILE A 360 11.15 0.47 17.38
C ILE A 360 12.18 -0.67 17.43
N ASP A 361 12.58 -1.17 16.26
CA ASP A 361 13.56 -2.26 16.06
C ASP A 361 14.99 -1.78 15.90
N GLY A 362 15.19 -0.47 15.77
CA GLY A 362 16.48 0.12 15.49
C GLY A 362 16.43 1.63 15.29
N GLU A 363 17.57 2.19 14.94
CA GLU A 363 17.73 3.61 14.67
C GLU A 363 18.33 3.83 13.29
N PHE A 364 17.88 4.87 12.62
CA PHE A 364 18.41 5.34 11.36
C PHE A 364 19.15 6.67 11.56
N GLY A 365 20.49 6.63 11.49
CA GLY A 365 21.32 7.81 11.68
C GLY A 365 21.25 8.78 10.51
N LEU A 366 21.01 10.06 10.81
CA LEU A 366 20.90 11.16 9.84
C LEU A 366 21.84 12.33 10.18
N SER A 367 22.78 12.19 11.11
CA SER A 367 23.79 13.23 11.39
C SER A 367 24.91 13.21 10.35
N PRO A 368 25.43 14.38 9.93
CA PRO A 368 26.64 14.45 9.12
C PRO A 368 27.85 13.91 9.90
N ALA A 369 28.81 13.33 9.18
CA ALA A 369 30.05 12.83 9.75
C ALA A 369 31.23 13.04 8.79
N THR A 370 32.43 13.15 9.34
CA THR A 370 33.68 13.29 8.59
C THR A 370 34.19 11.98 7.97
N GLY A 371 33.54 10.85 8.23
CA GLY A 371 33.89 9.53 7.70
C GLY A 371 32.67 8.75 7.19
N THR A 372 32.75 7.41 7.22
CA THR A 372 31.61 6.55 6.87
C THR A 372 30.45 6.77 7.85
N SER A 373 29.27 7.05 7.31
CA SER A 373 28.03 7.23 8.07
C SER A 373 26.84 6.76 7.24
N SER A 374 25.71 6.60 7.89
CA SER A 374 24.44 6.28 7.25
C SER A 374 24.05 7.34 6.22
N LEU A 375 24.12 8.62 6.61
CA LEU A 375 23.78 9.74 5.73
C LEU A 375 24.71 9.83 4.51
N ASN A 376 26.02 9.62 4.70
CA ASN A 376 26.99 9.68 3.60
C ASN A 376 26.83 8.50 2.63
N SER A 377 26.34 7.36 3.11
CA SER A 377 26.07 6.18 2.27
C SER A 377 24.77 6.36 1.50
N LEU A 378 23.74 6.88 2.19
CA LEU A 378 22.44 7.19 1.63
C LEU A 378 22.55 8.22 0.49
N THR A 379 23.16 9.38 0.75
CA THR A 379 23.21 10.51 -0.21
C THR A 379 23.97 10.21 -1.51
N LYS A 380 24.83 9.19 -1.54
CA LYS A 380 25.49 8.72 -2.77
C LYS A 380 24.55 8.02 -3.75
N SER A 381 23.43 7.52 -3.26
CA SER A 381 22.47 6.72 -4.03
C SER A 381 21.17 7.47 -4.33
N LEU A 382 21.08 8.74 -3.94
CA LEU A 382 19.90 9.58 -4.16
C LEU A 382 20.08 10.46 -5.41
N ASP A 383 18.99 10.72 -6.14
CA ASP A 383 18.97 11.62 -7.30
C ASP A 383 19.54 13.00 -6.98
N LYS A 384 19.16 13.53 -5.80
CA LYS A 384 19.80 14.68 -5.17
C LYS A 384 20.32 14.29 -3.79
N PRO A 385 21.47 14.79 -3.34
CA PRO A 385 21.99 14.53 -2.00
C PRO A 385 21.26 15.37 -0.93
N ILE A 386 19.92 15.29 -0.91
CA ILE A 386 19.02 16.09 -0.08
C ILE A 386 18.09 15.14 0.66
N VAL A 387 17.91 15.40 1.94
CA VAL A 387 16.85 14.83 2.77
C VAL A 387 16.02 15.99 3.30
N SER A 388 14.70 15.93 3.12
CA SER A 388 13.79 16.93 3.66
C SER A 388 12.85 16.30 4.67
N ILE A 389 12.65 16.97 5.80
CA ILE A 389 11.86 16.49 6.93
C ILE A 389 10.74 17.50 7.14
N PHE A 390 9.50 17.01 7.13
CA PHE A 390 8.31 17.76 7.51
C PHE A 390 7.71 17.12 8.74
N THR A 391 7.42 17.90 9.77
CA THR A 391 6.74 17.45 10.97
C THR A 391 5.44 18.23 11.15
N THR A 392 4.39 17.54 11.62
CA THR A 392 3.12 18.16 12.00
C THR A 392 3.19 18.64 13.45
N LYS A 393 2.22 19.45 13.88
CA LYS A 393 2.04 19.71 15.32
C LYS A 393 1.53 18.43 15.95
N VAL A 394 2.39 17.69 16.64
CA VAL A 394 2.02 16.46 17.32
C VAL A 394 1.26 16.83 18.59
N GLY A 395 -0.07 16.70 18.58
CA GLY A 395 -0.83 16.49 19.80
C GLY A 395 -0.60 15.07 20.31
N THR A 396 -0.80 14.82 21.61
CA THR A 396 -0.78 13.45 22.14
C THR A 396 -1.84 12.61 21.44
N GLY A 397 -1.43 11.58 20.70
CA GLY A 397 -2.34 10.60 20.07
C GLY A 397 -2.58 10.77 18.56
N ASP A 398 -1.92 11.69 17.87
CA ASP A 398 -2.01 11.79 16.40
C ASP A 398 -1.10 10.77 15.68
N ASP A 399 -1.69 9.98 14.78
CA ASP A 399 -1.01 8.91 14.03
C ASP A 399 -0.09 9.42 12.89
N ASN A 400 -0.17 10.70 12.53
CA ASN A 400 0.66 11.31 11.49
C ASN A 400 1.62 12.35 12.08
N ALA A 401 2.84 11.91 12.40
CA ALA A 401 3.91 12.77 12.91
C ALA A 401 4.62 13.61 11.83
N GLY A 402 4.36 13.35 10.54
CA GLY A 402 5.01 14.03 9.43
C GLY A 402 5.50 13.11 8.32
N SER A 403 6.47 13.58 7.53
CA SER A 403 7.05 12.83 6.41
C SER A 403 8.53 13.15 6.22
N ILE A 404 9.29 12.18 5.71
CA ILE A 404 10.66 12.35 5.27
C ILE A 404 10.72 12.06 3.78
N THR A 405 11.38 12.93 3.02
CA THR A 405 11.61 12.76 1.58
C THR A 405 13.10 12.64 1.33
N PHE A 406 13.49 11.57 0.64
CA PHE A 406 14.86 11.30 0.21
C PHE A 406 15.01 11.64 -1.27
N GLY A 407 16.08 12.34 -1.65
CA GLY A 407 16.41 12.59 -3.05
C GLY A 407 15.72 13.79 -3.68
N SER A 408 14.83 14.46 -2.94
CA SER A 408 14.10 15.62 -3.44
C SER A 408 13.62 16.53 -2.30
N GLU A 409 13.24 17.74 -2.68
CA GLU A 409 12.59 18.70 -1.81
C GLU A 409 11.10 18.33 -1.59
N ASN A 410 10.60 18.49 -0.36
CA ASN A 410 9.18 18.29 -0.05
C ASN A 410 8.33 19.49 -0.53
N VAL A 411 8.07 19.55 -1.84
CA VAL A 411 7.27 20.62 -2.47
C VAL A 411 5.80 20.64 -2.04
N LYS A 412 5.30 19.54 -1.48
CA LYS A 412 3.92 19.40 -1.02
C LYS A 412 3.68 20.15 0.29
N ASN A 413 4.62 20.04 1.23
CA ASN A 413 4.45 20.57 2.59
C ASN A 413 5.33 21.79 2.90
N CYS A 414 6.36 22.06 2.08
CA CYS A 414 7.26 23.20 2.25
C CYS A 414 7.00 24.29 1.21
N LYS A 415 7.30 25.54 1.56
CA LYS A 415 7.26 26.66 0.61
C LYS A 415 8.28 26.42 -0.53
N PRO A 416 7.99 26.85 -1.76
CA PRO A 416 8.86 26.63 -2.92
C PRO A 416 10.19 27.37 -2.85
N LYS A 417 10.35 28.34 -1.92
CA LYS A 417 11.57 29.13 -1.73
C LYS A 417 12.12 28.92 -0.32
N TYR A 418 13.35 28.44 -0.24
CA TYR A 418 14.10 28.22 1.00
C TYR A 418 15.52 28.80 0.87
N SER A 419 16.15 29.05 2.01
CA SER A 419 17.50 29.61 2.09
C SER A 419 18.47 28.58 2.68
N TYR A 420 19.66 28.46 2.09
CA TYR A 420 20.73 27.63 2.63
C TYR A 420 21.62 28.43 3.55
N VAL A 421 21.98 27.84 4.68
CA VAL A 421 23.03 28.32 5.57
C VAL A 421 24.10 27.24 5.76
N PRO A 422 25.39 27.60 5.82
CA PRO A 422 26.44 26.63 6.03
C PRO A 422 26.41 26.08 7.45
N LEU A 423 26.83 24.82 7.59
CA LEU A 423 27.07 24.23 8.89
C LEU A 423 28.28 24.88 9.56
N SER A 424 28.15 25.16 10.86
CA SER A 424 29.24 25.65 11.71
C SER A 424 30.24 24.56 12.10
N GLU A 425 29.86 23.28 11.96
CA GLU A 425 30.73 22.12 12.16
C GLU A 425 30.32 20.96 11.26
N ARG A 426 31.25 20.07 10.92
CA ARG A 426 31.03 19.01 9.91
C ARG A 426 30.43 17.71 10.47
N SER A 427 30.26 17.61 11.79
CA SER A 427 29.85 16.38 12.47
C SER A 427 28.46 16.43 13.11
N ASN A 428 27.76 17.57 13.02
CA ASN A 428 26.42 17.74 13.57
C ASN A 428 25.63 18.77 12.75
N TRP A 429 24.31 18.72 12.86
CA TRP A 429 23.41 19.77 12.35
C TRP A 429 23.46 21.01 13.24
N VAL A 430 24.52 21.80 13.07
CA VAL A 430 24.76 23.02 13.85
C VAL A 430 25.01 24.19 12.90
N ILE A 431 24.31 25.29 13.12
CA ILE A 431 24.43 26.52 12.33
C ILE A 431 24.83 27.70 13.21
N GLY A 432 25.44 28.71 12.60
CA GLY A 432 25.86 29.93 13.28
C GLY A 432 24.66 30.83 13.55
N VAL A 433 24.58 31.40 14.75
CA VAL A 433 23.61 32.45 15.07
C VAL A 433 24.34 33.78 15.07
N GLN A 434 23.92 34.68 14.18
CA GLN A 434 24.47 36.02 14.06
C GLN A 434 23.84 36.95 15.10
N SER A 435 22.51 36.92 15.21
CA SER A 435 21.79 37.70 16.21
C SER A 435 20.40 37.13 16.49
N ILE A 436 19.83 37.52 17.63
CA ILE A 436 18.44 37.23 17.98
C ILE A 436 17.73 38.56 18.22
N ASN A 437 16.72 38.84 17.42
CA ASN A 437 15.97 40.08 17.46
C ASN A 437 14.54 39.80 17.91
N ILE A 438 13.98 40.76 18.65
CA ILE A 438 12.54 40.83 18.93
C ILE A 438 12.07 42.11 18.24
N ASN A 439 10.93 42.06 17.54
CA ASN A 439 10.40 43.23 16.84
C ASN A 439 10.33 44.46 17.76
N GLY A 440 11.07 45.53 17.41
CA GLY A 440 11.11 46.79 18.15
C GLY A 440 12.05 46.83 19.36
N GLN A 441 12.87 45.79 19.61
CA GLN A 441 13.83 45.76 20.73
C GLN A 441 15.29 45.65 20.25
N PRO A 442 16.27 46.06 21.07
CA PRO A 442 17.69 45.88 20.78
C PRO A 442 18.06 44.41 20.54
N SER A 443 18.88 44.17 19.52
CA SER A 443 19.40 42.85 19.18
C SER A 443 20.14 42.20 20.34
N LEU A 444 19.83 40.93 20.62
CA LEU A 444 20.63 40.08 21.49
C LEU A 444 21.83 39.54 20.68
N ASN A 445 23.02 39.63 21.30
CA ASN A 445 24.36 39.31 20.80
C ASN A 445 24.93 40.24 19.72
N PRO A 446 25.87 41.14 20.09
CA PRO A 446 26.80 41.70 19.12
C PRO A 446 28.02 40.81 18.84
N LEU A 447 28.68 40.15 19.81
CA LEU A 447 29.91 39.38 19.55
C LEU A 447 30.21 38.28 20.60
N GLY A 448 29.61 37.10 20.47
CA GLY A 448 30.03 35.88 21.17
C GLY A 448 29.46 34.63 20.50
N PRO A 449 30.22 33.52 20.35
CA PRO A 449 29.84 32.41 19.48
C PRO A 449 28.60 31.68 20.00
N THR A 450 27.44 32.01 19.42
CA THR A 450 26.19 31.30 19.67
C THR A 450 25.92 30.40 18.48
N LYS A 451 25.79 29.11 18.74
CA LYS A 451 25.49 28.09 17.75
C LYS A 451 24.08 27.58 18.01
N LEU A 452 23.33 27.30 16.95
CA LEU A 452 22.04 26.61 17.05
C LEU A 452 22.24 25.16 16.62
N LYS A 453 22.05 24.22 17.55
CA LYS A 453 22.06 22.79 17.27
C LYS A 453 20.63 22.30 17.03
N ILE A 454 20.40 21.65 15.90
CA ILE A 454 19.15 20.98 15.59
C ILE A 454 19.19 19.60 16.26
N THR A 455 18.15 19.25 17.01
CA THR A 455 18.11 18.01 17.82
C THR A 455 16.82 17.22 17.55
N ASN A 456 16.77 15.97 18.00
CA ASN A 456 15.56 15.14 17.90
C ASN A 456 14.42 15.59 18.84
N SER A 457 14.67 16.52 19.77
CA SER A 457 13.64 16.99 20.71
C SER A 457 12.76 18.02 20.03
N GLY A 458 11.53 17.61 19.70
CA GLY A 458 10.55 18.47 19.02
C GLY A 458 9.70 19.34 19.96
N LEU A 459 9.79 19.14 21.28
CA LEU A 459 8.90 19.79 22.25
C LEU A 459 9.46 21.10 22.80
N TYR A 460 10.79 21.20 22.98
CA TYR A 460 11.39 22.33 23.70
C TYR A 460 12.61 22.89 23.00
N MET A 461 12.80 24.21 23.12
CA MET A 461 14.04 24.88 22.77
C MET A 461 14.87 25.13 24.02
N TYR A 462 16.15 24.78 23.96
CA TYR A 462 17.09 24.97 25.05
C TYR A 462 18.11 26.05 24.71
N GLY A 463 18.60 26.73 25.73
CA GLY A 463 19.61 27.77 25.59
C GLY A 463 20.29 28.04 26.93
N PRO A 464 21.45 28.71 26.93
CA PRO A 464 22.11 29.04 28.18
C PRO A 464 21.25 30.02 28.99
N LYS A 465 21.14 29.77 30.30
CA LYS A 465 20.21 30.48 31.19
C LYS A 465 20.33 32.00 31.09
N LYS A 466 21.56 32.54 31.10
CA LYS A 466 21.79 33.98 31.03
C LYS A 466 21.15 34.63 29.80
N GLN A 467 21.25 34.00 28.63
CA GLN A 467 20.67 34.49 27.38
C GLN A 467 19.15 34.35 27.38
N LEU A 468 18.63 33.21 27.87
CA LEU A 468 17.19 32.98 27.99
C LEU A 468 16.54 33.93 29.00
N ASP A 469 17.18 34.25 30.13
CA ASP A 469 16.69 35.20 31.13
C ASP A 469 16.56 36.62 30.52
N ILE A 470 17.50 37.04 29.68
CA ILE A 470 17.43 38.33 28.99
C ILE A 470 16.27 38.33 27.98
N LEU A 471 16.17 37.29 27.16
CA LEU A 471 15.08 37.12 26.19
C LEU A 471 13.71 37.11 26.89
N ALA A 472 13.58 36.37 27.99
CA ALA A 472 12.37 36.29 28.80
C ALA A 472 11.98 37.66 29.37
N LYS A 473 12.94 38.44 29.91
CA LYS A 473 12.68 39.80 30.40
C LYS A 473 12.19 40.73 29.29
N GLN A 474 12.80 40.69 28.10
CA GLN A 474 12.38 41.51 26.97
C GLN A 474 10.97 41.14 26.46
N LEU A 475 10.58 39.87 26.57
CA LEU A 475 9.25 39.38 26.22
C LEU A 475 8.23 39.52 27.37
N GLY A 476 8.66 39.97 28.55
CA GLY A 476 7.82 40.12 29.74
C GLY A 476 7.34 38.77 30.31
N PHE A 477 8.18 37.75 30.30
CA PHE A 477 7.97 36.49 31.01
C PHE A 477 8.56 36.56 32.42
N ASN A 478 8.00 35.75 33.32
CA ASN A 478 8.58 35.47 34.62
C ASN A 478 9.84 34.62 34.46
N VAL A 479 10.94 35.07 35.06
CA VAL A 479 12.22 34.37 35.03
C VAL A 479 12.28 33.40 36.21
N PRO A 480 12.43 32.08 35.97
CA PRO A 480 12.59 31.12 37.05
C PRO A 480 13.93 31.29 37.76
N LYS A 481 13.95 30.98 39.06
CA LYS A 481 15.20 30.95 39.85
C LYS A 481 16.12 29.83 39.38
N ASP A 482 15.56 28.65 39.19
CA ASP A 482 16.31 27.45 38.85
C ASP A 482 16.50 27.29 37.35
N SER A 483 17.57 26.57 36.97
CA SER A 483 17.79 26.17 35.58
C SER A 483 16.93 24.95 35.26
N GLY A 484 16.44 24.85 34.02
CA GLY A 484 15.61 23.72 33.57
C GLY A 484 14.11 23.88 33.85
N THR A 485 13.68 24.99 34.45
CA THR A 485 12.27 25.34 34.63
C THR A 485 11.74 26.17 33.45
N PHE A 486 10.44 26.05 33.17
CA PHE A 486 9.76 26.84 32.14
C PHE A 486 9.64 28.33 32.51
N TYR A 487 9.72 29.19 31.50
CA TYR A 487 9.41 30.61 31.61
C TYR A 487 7.89 30.80 31.46
N THR A 488 7.26 31.49 32.40
CA THR A 488 5.79 31.58 32.46
C THR A 488 5.30 33.01 32.27
N LYS A 489 4.04 33.17 31.83
CA LYS A 489 3.36 34.47 31.70
C LYS A 489 1.93 34.32 32.21
N GLY A 490 1.41 35.32 32.91
CA GLY A 490 0.18 35.21 33.70
C GLY A 490 -1.15 35.12 32.92
N SER A 491 -1.17 35.39 31.60
CA SER A 491 -2.41 35.38 30.81
C SER A 491 -2.18 34.83 29.40
N CYS A 492 -2.97 33.80 29.04
CA CYS A 492 -2.96 33.21 27.69
C CYS A 492 -3.65 34.11 26.65
N LYS A 493 -4.49 35.07 27.08
CA LYS A 493 -5.21 36.01 26.18
C LYS A 493 -4.28 36.92 25.39
N GLU A 494 -3.02 37.01 25.80
CA GLU A 494 -2.01 37.86 25.17
C GLU A 494 -1.10 37.11 24.19
N MET A 495 -1.22 35.79 24.05
CA MET A 495 -0.31 35.00 23.22
C MET A 495 -0.23 35.53 21.77
N GLU A 496 -1.36 35.81 21.15
CA GLU A 496 -1.41 36.36 19.77
C GLU A 496 -0.81 37.77 19.65
N LYS A 497 -0.69 38.49 20.77
CA LYS A 497 -0.11 39.84 20.82
C LYS A 497 1.40 39.82 21.08
N MET A 498 1.96 38.65 21.36
CA MET A 498 3.39 38.53 21.64
C MET A 498 4.20 38.76 20.35
N PRO A 499 5.40 39.36 20.45
CA PRO A 499 6.21 39.66 19.27
C PRO A 499 6.82 38.38 18.66
N ASN A 500 7.19 38.45 17.39
CA ASN A 500 7.99 37.40 16.78
C ASN A 500 9.43 37.43 17.33
N ILE A 501 10.03 36.26 17.51
CA ILE A 501 11.47 36.11 17.74
C ILE A 501 12.12 35.81 16.40
N ILE A 502 13.07 36.64 15.98
CA ILE A 502 13.78 36.52 14.71
C ILE A 502 15.21 36.10 15.01
N ILE A 503 15.58 34.89 14.60
CA ILE A 503 16.94 34.37 14.73
C ILE A 503 17.62 34.53 13.37
N ASN A 504 18.60 35.41 13.29
CA ASN A 504 19.43 35.57 12.10
C ASN A 504 20.54 34.52 12.13
N VAL A 505 20.60 33.67 11.12
CA VAL A 505 21.48 32.50 11.06
C VAL A 505 22.35 32.50 9.81
N GLY A 506 23.48 31.79 9.88
CA GLY A 506 24.41 31.62 8.77
C GLY A 506 25.77 32.27 9.03
N ASP A 507 26.44 32.68 7.96
CA ASP A 507 27.76 33.32 8.00
C ASP A 507 27.77 34.64 7.20
N ASN A 508 28.95 35.22 7.00
CA ASN A 508 29.08 36.49 6.26
C ASN A 508 28.71 36.37 4.76
N LYS A 509 28.57 35.16 4.22
CA LYS A 509 28.30 34.91 2.80
C LYS A 509 26.86 34.46 2.54
N LYS A 510 26.29 33.65 3.43
CA LYS A 510 24.96 33.07 3.30
C LYS A 510 24.20 33.23 4.61
N GLN A 511 23.12 34.01 4.56
CA GLN A 511 22.30 34.36 5.72
C GLN A 511 20.84 33.97 5.48
N ALA A 512 20.15 33.61 6.56
CA ALA A 512 18.72 33.35 6.58
C ALA A 512 18.11 33.83 7.90
N GLN A 513 16.78 33.94 7.92
CA GLN A 513 16.01 34.30 9.10
C GLN A 513 15.08 33.16 9.48
N ILE A 514 15.15 32.76 10.75
CA ILE A 514 14.16 31.88 11.37
C ILE A 514 13.21 32.78 12.16
N VAL A 515 11.94 32.83 11.77
CA VAL A 515 10.91 33.63 12.44
C VAL A 515 10.04 32.71 13.27
N LEU A 516 10.16 32.80 14.59
CA LEU A 516 9.33 32.09 15.54
C LEU A 516 8.13 32.95 15.92
N LYS A 517 6.94 32.51 15.53
CA LYS A 517 5.67 33.12 15.92
C LYS A 517 5.30 32.71 17.36
N PRO A 518 4.48 33.49 18.07
CA PRO A 518 4.07 33.17 19.46
C PRO A 518 3.62 31.73 19.68
N LYS A 519 2.74 31.23 18.81
CA LYS A 519 2.24 29.84 18.80
C LYS A 519 3.29 28.74 18.57
N GLN A 520 4.55 29.09 18.33
CA GLN A 520 5.68 28.18 18.10
C GLN A 520 6.69 28.18 19.26
N TYR A 521 6.68 29.22 20.12
CA TYR A 521 7.57 29.29 21.28
C TYR A 521 6.81 29.37 22.62
N MET A 522 5.47 29.36 22.58
CA MET A 522 4.59 29.33 23.74
C MET A 522 3.63 28.15 23.66
N GLU A 523 3.33 27.57 24.81
CA GLU A 523 2.32 26.54 25.02
C GLU A 523 1.38 26.97 26.15
N VAL A 524 0.10 26.62 26.03
CA VAL A 524 -0.90 26.85 27.07
C VAL A 524 -1.02 25.57 27.87
N ASN A 525 -0.66 25.63 29.15
CA ASN A 525 -0.96 24.59 30.11
C ASN A 525 -2.41 24.67 30.57
#